data_AF-A0A1A8PPU8-F1
#
_entry.id   AF-A0A1A8PPU8-F1
#
_cell.length_a   1.000
_cell.length_b   1.000
_cell.length_c   1.000
_cell.angle_alpha   90.00
_cell.angle_beta   90.00
_cell.angle_gamma   90.00
#
_symmetry.space_group_name_H-M   'P 1'
#
loop_
_entity.id
_entity.type
_entity.pdbx_description
1 polymer ?
#
loop_
_entity_poly.entity_id
_entity_poly.type
_entity_poly.pdbx_seq_one_letter_code
_entity_poly.pdbx_strand_id
1 'polypeptide(L)'
;EATLDVVMNLHFHYIENLWQTFWNSTPPPSDGSTTIPSSDDDLERVIPNEKLIALCKYEPVRLWMRSCDHILYQALVEILIPDVLRPVPSTLTQAIRNFAKSLEGWLTNAMSSFPQEIVRTKGAVVSAFAQTLRRYTSLNHLAQAARAVLQNTSQINQMLSDLNRVDFANVQEQASWVCQCDESVVQRLEQDFKVTLQQQSSLDQWATWLDNVVSQVLKPHQGSPSFPKAARQFLLKWSFYSSMVIRDLTLRSAASFGSFHLIRLLYDEYMFYLVEHRVAQATGETPIAVMGEFSDLSSMMPSLMEKDASFSDDLSNLGSEADTSRGPAEPAVKRERIEMSHPLQEM
;
A
#
# COMPACT_ATOMS: atom_id res chain seq x y z
N GLU A 1 25.41 2.38 6.62
CA GLU A 1 25.54 1.56 7.83
C GLU A 1 24.73 2.13 9.00
N ALA A 2 25.02 3.35 9.48
CA ALA A 2 24.27 3.97 10.59
C ALA A 2 22.73 4.00 10.40
N THR A 3 22.24 4.36 9.22
CA THR A 3 20.79 4.31 8.90
C THR A 3 20.21 2.91 9.05
N LEU A 4 20.95 1.88 8.63
CA LEU A 4 20.52 0.49 8.70
C LEU A 4 20.43 0.05 10.16
N ASP A 5 21.45 0.34 10.96
CA ASP A 5 21.50 0.01 12.38
C ASP A 5 20.35 0.66 13.17
N VAL A 6 20.10 1.95 12.94
CA VAL A 6 18.98 2.68 13.57
C VAL A 6 17.63 2.04 13.24
N VAL A 7 17.42 1.62 11.98
CA VAL A 7 16.16 1.01 11.54
C VAL A 7 16.02 -0.42 12.07
N MET A 8 17.08 -1.23 12.06
CA MET A 8 17.06 -2.59 12.61
C MET A 8 16.73 -2.61 14.10
N ASN A 9 17.23 -1.61 14.84
CA ASN A 9 16.93 -1.45 16.26
C ASN A 9 15.65 -0.64 16.53
N LEU A 10 14.86 -0.32 15.50
CA LEU A 10 13.60 0.43 15.58
C LEU A 10 13.72 1.83 16.22
N HIS A 11 14.91 2.41 16.23
CA HIS A 11 15.16 3.73 16.81
C HIS A 11 14.89 4.87 15.81
N PHE A 12 13.75 4.84 15.11
CA PHE A 12 13.46 5.68 13.94
C PHE A 12 13.69 7.18 14.10
N HIS A 13 13.51 7.73 15.30
CA HIS A 13 13.74 9.14 15.60
C HIS A 13 15.20 9.59 15.37
N TYR A 14 16.19 8.69 15.45
CA TYR A 14 17.58 9.04 15.14
C TYR A 14 17.84 9.26 13.66
N ILE A 15 16.94 8.87 12.75
CA ILE A 15 17.08 9.14 11.31
C ILE A 15 17.13 10.65 11.05
N GLU A 16 16.30 11.44 11.75
CA GLU A 16 16.34 12.90 11.65
C GLU A 16 17.73 13.42 12.03
N ASN A 17 18.28 12.96 13.17
CA ASN A 17 19.60 13.37 13.63
C ASN A 17 20.70 12.96 12.64
N LEU A 18 20.66 11.75 12.09
CA LEU A 18 21.62 11.30 11.09
C LEU A 18 21.60 12.16 9.83
N TRP A 19 20.41 12.52 9.34
CA TRP A 19 20.28 13.42 8.20
C TRP A 19 20.74 14.85 8.51
N GLN A 20 20.37 15.38 9.68
CA GLN A 20 20.82 16.70 10.12
C GLN A 20 22.34 16.75 10.22
N THR A 21 22.96 15.76 10.87
CA THR A 21 24.42 15.67 10.97
C THR A 21 25.04 15.56 9.58
N PHE A 22 24.55 14.69 8.71
CA PHE A 22 25.14 14.51 7.37
C PHE A 22 25.04 15.76 6.50
N TRP A 23 23.86 16.37 6.38
CA TRP A 23 23.61 17.49 5.47
C TRP A 23 24.08 18.84 6.02
N ASN A 24 24.06 19.02 7.34
CA ASN A 24 24.44 20.29 8.00
C ASN A 24 25.80 20.21 8.72
N SER A 25 26.64 19.22 8.43
CA SER A 25 28.01 19.17 8.95
C SER A 25 28.79 20.42 8.52
N THR A 26 29.03 21.33 9.46
CA THR A 26 29.99 22.42 9.34
C THR A 26 31.39 21.88 9.66
N PRO A 27 32.43 22.17 8.87
CA PRO A 27 33.80 21.90 9.31
C PRO A 27 34.06 22.65 10.64
N PRO A 28 34.88 22.09 11.55
CA PRO A 28 35.23 22.78 12.79
C PRO A 28 35.84 24.15 12.45
N PRO A 29 35.56 25.20 13.26
CA PRO A 29 36.13 26.51 13.03
C PRO A 29 37.66 26.40 13.04
N SER A 30 38.29 26.93 12.01
CA SER A 30 39.74 27.09 11.92
C SER A 30 40.19 28.23 12.85
N ASP A 31 39.85 28.17 14.13
CA ASP A 31 40.53 28.99 15.11
C ASP A 31 41.92 28.39 15.30
N GLY A 32 42.95 29.21 15.04
CA GLY A 32 44.36 28.86 15.10
C GLY A 32 44.86 28.55 16.52
N SER A 33 44.21 27.61 17.20
CA SER A 33 44.70 27.01 18.43
C SER A 33 45.15 25.59 18.12
N THR A 34 46.45 25.38 18.22
CA THR A 34 47.16 24.10 18.20
C THR A 34 46.55 23.09 19.16
N THR A 35 45.58 22.31 18.69
CA THR A 35 45.35 20.94 19.17
C THR A 35 45.45 20.02 17.96
N ILE A 36 46.53 19.24 17.94
CA ILE A 36 46.82 18.21 16.96
C ILE A 36 45.58 17.32 16.82
N PRO A 37 44.95 17.21 15.63
CA PRO A 37 43.94 16.19 15.41
C PRO A 37 44.61 14.83 15.57
N SER A 38 44.07 13.99 16.45
CA SER A 38 44.42 12.59 16.46
C SER A 38 43.91 11.97 15.16
N SER A 39 44.85 11.73 14.25
CA SER A 39 44.73 11.12 12.91
C SER A 39 44.22 12.04 11.78
N ASP A 40 45.10 12.31 10.81
CA ASP A 40 44.78 12.92 9.50
C ASP A 40 43.76 12.10 8.69
N ASP A 41 43.58 10.81 9.04
CA ASP A 41 42.68 9.86 8.39
C ASP A 41 41.19 10.22 8.50
N ASP A 42 40.79 10.97 9.55
CA ASP A 42 39.38 11.34 9.78
C ASP A 42 38.97 12.64 9.07
N LEU A 43 39.94 13.54 8.80
CA LEU A 43 39.67 14.82 8.14
C LEU A 43 39.56 14.69 6.61
N GLU A 44 40.23 13.69 6.01
CA GLU A 44 40.12 13.39 4.58
C GLU A 44 38.78 12.75 4.16
N ARG A 45 37.99 12.25 5.14
CA ARG A 45 36.76 11.48 4.86
C ARG A 45 35.50 12.32 4.69
N VAL A 46 35.53 13.62 5.01
CA VAL A 46 34.34 14.48 5.01
C VAL A 46 34.42 15.51 3.89
N ILE A 47 33.52 15.39 2.89
CA ILE A 47 33.41 16.37 1.80
C ILE A 47 32.93 17.71 2.39
N PRO A 48 33.67 18.83 2.21
CA PRO A 48 33.22 20.15 2.66
C PRO A 48 31.84 20.50 2.09
N ASN A 49 30.99 21.12 2.92
CA ASN A 49 29.57 21.38 2.59
C ASN A 49 29.40 22.12 1.25
N GLU A 50 30.23 23.13 0.98
CA GLU A 50 30.22 23.87 -0.29
C GLU A 50 30.50 22.99 -1.51
N LYS A 51 31.46 22.06 -1.39
CA LYS A 51 31.79 21.11 -2.46
C LYS A 51 30.66 20.10 -2.65
N LEU A 52 30.04 19.63 -1.57
CA LEU A 52 28.88 18.74 -1.64
C LEU A 52 27.68 19.43 -2.33
N ILE A 53 27.40 20.68 -1.97
CA ILE A 53 26.37 21.50 -2.63
C ILE A 53 26.68 21.64 -4.14
N ALA A 54 27.95 21.89 -4.50
CA ALA A 54 28.35 21.99 -5.89
C ALA A 54 28.16 20.66 -6.65
N LEU A 55 28.53 19.53 -6.03
CA LEU A 55 28.30 18.20 -6.59
C LEU A 55 26.81 17.91 -6.81
N CYS A 56 25.94 18.29 -5.86
CA CYS A 56 24.49 18.14 -5.98
C CYS A 56 23.86 18.98 -7.11
N LYS A 57 24.58 19.92 -7.73
CA LYS A 57 24.11 20.62 -8.95
C LYS A 57 24.38 19.83 -10.22
N TYR A 58 25.24 18.82 -10.18
CA TYR A 58 25.61 18.04 -11.34
C TYR A 58 24.65 16.87 -11.53
N GLU A 59 23.96 16.84 -12.67
CA GLU A 59 22.88 15.88 -12.92
C GLU A 59 23.29 14.41 -12.75
N PRO A 60 24.44 13.93 -13.30
CA PRO A 60 24.88 12.56 -13.07
C PRO A 60 25.04 12.18 -11.59
N VAL A 61 25.49 13.12 -10.74
CA VAL A 61 25.61 12.88 -9.29
C VAL A 61 24.23 12.78 -8.64
N ARG A 62 23.27 13.63 -9.05
CA ARG A 62 21.89 13.55 -8.53
C ARG A 62 21.22 12.24 -8.91
N LEU A 63 21.36 11.81 -10.15
CA LEU A 63 20.81 10.53 -10.63
C LEU A 63 21.45 9.34 -9.89
N TRP A 64 22.76 9.37 -9.68
CA TRP A 64 23.44 8.35 -8.89
C TRP A 64 22.94 8.32 -7.44
N MET A 65 22.85 9.48 -6.77
CA MET A 65 22.30 9.58 -5.42
C MET A 65 20.87 9.03 -5.34
N ARG A 66 20.03 9.34 -6.34
CA ARG A 66 18.66 8.83 -6.44
C ARG A 66 18.64 7.29 -6.50
N SER A 67 19.48 6.69 -7.33
CA SER A 67 19.59 5.22 -7.43
C SER A 67 20.08 4.60 -6.12
N CYS A 68 21.03 5.22 -5.43
CA CYS A 68 21.47 4.77 -4.11
C CYS A 68 20.33 4.81 -3.07
N ASP A 69 19.54 5.89 -3.05
CA ASP A 69 18.42 6.02 -2.13
C ASP A 69 17.35 4.94 -2.40
N HIS A 70 17.04 4.64 -3.67
CA HIS A 70 16.11 3.56 -4.03
C HIS A 70 16.57 2.19 -3.50
N ILE A 71 17.86 1.87 -3.63
CA ILE A 71 18.43 0.61 -3.14
C ILE A 71 18.37 0.56 -1.61
N LEU A 72 18.81 1.64 -0.96
CA LEU A 72 18.80 1.75 0.49
C LEU A 72 17.37 1.57 1.04
N TYR A 73 16.41 2.35 0.55
CA TYR A 73 15.05 2.32 1.07
C TYR A 73 14.34 1.02 0.75
N GLN A 74 14.63 0.38 -0.38
CA GLN A 74 14.11 -0.96 -0.66
C GLN A 74 14.58 -1.97 0.40
N ALA A 75 15.87 -1.96 0.74
CA ALA A 75 16.40 -2.83 1.78
C ALA A 75 15.76 -2.54 3.16
N LEU A 76 15.48 -1.27 3.48
CA LEU A 76 14.79 -0.92 4.73
C LEU A 76 13.35 -1.44 4.76
N VAL A 77 12.62 -1.39 3.62
CA VAL A 77 11.27 -1.98 3.52
C VAL A 77 11.32 -3.48 3.80
N GLU A 78 12.27 -4.21 3.18
CA GLU A 78 12.40 -5.66 3.34
C GLU A 78 12.79 -6.08 4.76
N ILE A 79 13.51 -5.23 5.49
CA ILE A 79 13.84 -5.45 6.90
C ILE A 79 12.62 -5.20 7.80
N LEU A 80 11.88 -4.12 7.54
CA LEU A 80 10.75 -3.71 8.37
C LEU A 80 9.52 -4.58 8.16
N ILE A 81 9.29 -5.03 6.92
CA ILE A 81 8.10 -5.80 6.51
C ILE A 81 8.56 -6.92 5.57
N PRO A 82 9.23 -7.97 6.09
CA PRO A 82 9.80 -9.04 5.29
C PRO A 82 8.74 -9.92 4.60
N ASP A 83 7.55 -10.01 5.19
CA ASP A 83 6.42 -10.75 4.63
C ASP A 83 5.11 -10.03 4.94
N VAL A 84 4.47 -9.52 3.89
CA VAL A 84 3.21 -8.77 4.00
C VAL A 84 2.04 -9.63 4.48
N LEU A 85 2.13 -10.96 4.48
CA LEU A 85 1.06 -11.85 4.94
C LEU A 85 1.22 -12.29 6.40
N ARG A 86 2.40 -12.14 6.99
CA ARG A 86 2.69 -12.58 8.37
C ARG A 86 2.24 -11.54 9.38
N PRO A 87 1.62 -11.94 10.51
CA PRO A 87 1.20 -10.97 11.53
C PRO A 87 2.37 -10.09 11.99
N VAL A 88 2.20 -8.77 11.89
CA VAL A 88 3.14 -7.79 12.45
C VAL A 88 2.54 -7.23 13.75
N PRO A 89 3.29 -7.14 14.86
CA PRO A 89 2.80 -6.53 16.09
C PRO A 89 2.23 -5.12 15.85
N SER A 90 1.07 -4.80 16.44
CA SER A 90 0.40 -3.52 16.24
C SER A 90 1.28 -2.32 16.63
N THR A 91 2.09 -2.47 17.68
CA THR A 91 3.07 -1.47 18.13
C THR A 91 4.13 -1.19 17.07
N LEU A 92 4.67 -2.23 16.44
CA LEU A 92 5.64 -2.10 15.35
C LEU A 92 4.99 -1.46 14.11
N THR A 93 3.79 -1.90 13.74
CA THR A 93 3.02 -1.30 12.64
C THR A 93 2.81 0.20 12.86
N GLN A 94 2.43 0.62 14.07
CA GLN A 94 2.25 2.03 14.39
C GLN A 94 3.57 2.81 14.35
N ALA A 95 4.65 2.21 14.85
CA ALA A 95 5.98 2.82 14.79
C ALA A 95 6.43 3.05 13.33
N ILE A 96 6.23 2.06 12.45
CA ILE A 96 6.53 2.17 11.01
C ILE A 96 5.66 3.26 10.36
N ARG A 97 4.36 3.32 10.66
CA ARG A 97 3.46 4.35 10.11
C ARG A 97 3.85 5.76 10.58
N ASN A 98 4.21 5.93 11.85
CA ASN A 98 4.68 7.19 12.39
C ASN A 98 6.01 7.61 11.76
N PHE A 99 6.94 6.66 11.61
CA PHE A 99 8.20 6.87 10.90
C PHE A 99 7.95 7.36 9.47
N ALA A 100 7.11 6.65 8.70
CA ALA A 100 6.75 7.02 7.34
C ALA A 100 6.17 8.44 7.22
N LYS A 101 5.35 8.87 8.18
CA LYS A 101 4.75 10.21 8.21
C LYS A 101 5.78 11.33 8.39
N SER A 102 6.89 11.08 9.10
CA SER A 102 7.86 12.12 9.44
C SER A 102 8.99 12.27 8.41
N LEU A 103 9.26 11.23 7.62
CA LEU A 103 10.39 11.15 6.70
C LEU A 103 10.55 12.37 5.77
N GLU A 104 9.49 12.79 5.09
CA GLU A 104 9.58 13.91 4.12
C GLU A 104 9.95 15.23 4.80
N GLY A 105 9.36 15.51 5.97
CA GLY A 105 9.62 16.70 6.75
C GLY A 105 11.06 16.72 7.28
N TRP A 106 11.54 15.58 7.79
CA TRP A 106 12.91 15.42 8.26
C TRP A 106 13.95 15.65 7.16
N LEU A 107 13.75 15.07 5.97
CA LEU A 107 14.67 15.27 4.85
C LEU A 107 14.68 16.74 4.39
N THR A 108 13.49 17.33 4.22
CA THR A 108 13.34 18.72 3.75
C THR A 108 14.02 19.70 4.71
N ASN A 109 13.86 19.49 6.02
CA ASN A 109 14.49 20.31 7.04
C ASN A 109 16.03 20.14 7.02
N ALA A 110 16.52 18.90 6.97
CA ALA A 110 17.94 18.60 6.95
C ALA A 110 18.65 19.18 5.71
N MET A 111 17.97 19.24 4.56
CA MET A 111 18.52 19.74 3.31
C MET A 111 18.14 21.20 2.99
N SER A 112 17.72 21.98 3.98
CA SER A 112 17.22 23.36 3.77
C SER A 112 18.20 24.31 3.07
N SER A 113 19.50 24.06 3.19
CA SER A 113 20.59 24.82 2.56
C SER A 113 20.98 24.33 1.16
N PHE A 114 20.40 23.22 0.68
CA PHE A 114 20.77 22.58 -0.59
C PHE A 114 19.95 23.10 -1.79
N PRO A 115 20.47 22.92 -3.03
CA PRO A 115 19.72 23.27 -4.23
C PRO A 115 18.38 22.53 -4.31
N GLN A 116 17.30 23.25 -4.63
CA GLN A 116 15.94 22.68 -4.63
C GLN A 116 15.76 21.49 -5.58
N GLU A 117 16.56 21.41 -6.64
CA GLU A 117 16.49 20.30 -7.59
C GLU A 117 16.88 18.96 -6.93
N ILE A 118 17.99 18.90 -6.17
CA ILE A 118 18.36 17.66 -5.46
C ILE A 118 17.36 17.36 -4.32
N VAL A 119 16.85 18.39 -3.64
CA VAL A 119 15.86 18.22 -2.57
C VAL A 119 14.58 17.59 -3.12
N ARG A 120 14.11 18.03 -4.29
CA ARG A 120 12.96 17.42 -4.99
C ARG A 120 13.28 15.98 -5.42
N THR A 121 14.45 15.73 -5.99
CA THR A 121 14.86 14.38 -6.41
C THR A 121 14.86 13.40 -5.23
N LYS A 122 15.53 13.74 -4.13
CA LYS A 122 15.57 12.90 -2.93
C LYS A 122 14.23 12.82 -2.22
N GLY A 123 13.50 13.94 -2.17
CA GLY A 123 12.15 14.02 -1.65
C GLY A 123 11.21 13.05 -2.33
N ALA A 124 11.22 12.97 -3.66
CA ALA A 124 10.39 12.01 -4.41
C ALA A 124 10.69 10.55 -4.02
N VAL A 125 11.97 10.18 -3.85
CA VAL A 125 12.37 8.84 -3.42
C VAL A 125 11.95 8.55 -1.98
N VAL A 126 12.07 9.52 -1.08
CA VAL A 126 11.59 9.42 0.31
C VAL A 126 10.07 9.30 0.38
N SER A 127 9.33 10.05 -0.44
CA SER A 127 7.88 9.95 -0.56
C SER A 127 7.46 8.56 -1.04
N ALA A 128 8.15 8.02 -2.05
CA ALA A 128 7.88 6.67 -2.54
C ALA A 128 8.16 5.62 -1.43
N PHE A 129 9.25 5.75 -0.70
CA PHE A 129 9.56 4.90 0.45
C PHE A 129 8.49 4.96 1.55
N ALA A 130 8.11 6.17 1.98
CA ALA A 130 7.06 6.40 2.97
C ALA A 130 5.72 5.79 2.51
N GLN A 131 5.38 5.97 1.24
CA GLN A 131 4.16 5.41 0.66
C GLN A 131 4.19 3.87 0.62
N THR A 132 5.32 3.26 0.27
CA THR A 132 5.48 1.81 0.29
C THR A 132 5.31 1.25 1.70
N LEU A 133 5.90 1.87 2.73
CA LEU A 133 5.69 1.46 4.13
C LEU A 133 4.21 1.52 4.53
N ARG A 134 3.50 2.59 4.15
CA ARG A 134 2.05 2.71 4.42
C ARG A 134 1.24 1.64 3.69
N ARG A 135 1.55 1.39 2.42
CA ARG A 135 0.85 0.38 1.61
C ARG A 135 1.07 -1.03 2.15
N TYR A 136 2.31 -1.41 2.46
CA TYR A 136 2.62 -2.76 2.93
C TYR A 136 2.08 -3.02 4.35
N THR A 137 2.09 -2.02 5.23
CA THR A 137 1.42 -2.14 6.53
C THR A 137 -0.11 -2.22 6.41
N SER A 138 -0.73 -1.56 5.42
CA SER A 138 -2.16 -1.69 5.15
C SER A 138 -2.51 -3.05 4.54
N LEU A 139 -1.72 -3.52 3.59
CA LEU A 139 -1.84 -4.87 3.03
C LEU A 139 -1.70 -5.94 4.12
N ASN A 140 -0.77 -5.75 5.06
CA ASN A 140 -0.62 -6.64 6.20
C ASN A 140 -1.87 -6.71 7.08
N HIS A 141 -2.48 -5.57 7.35
CA HIS A 141 -3.72 -5.50 8.11
C HIS A 141 -4.88 -6.21 7.38
N LEU A 142 -5.03 -5.97 6.07
CA LEU A 142 -6.01 -6.68 5.24
C LEU A 142 -5.78 -8.19 5.25
N ALA A 143 -4.52 -8.64 5.19
CA ALA A 143 -4.17 -10.04 5.27
C ALA A 143 -4.60 -10.67 6.60
N GLN A 144 -4.42 -9.97 7.73
CA GLN A 144 -4.88 -10.47 9.03
C GLN A 144 -6.40 -10.57 9.13
N ALA A 145 -7.11 -9.55 8.66
CA ALA A 145 -8.57 -9.54 8.65
C ALA A 145 -9.12 -10.67 7.76
N ALA A 146 -8.56 -10.86 6.56
CA ALA A 146 -8.95 -11.93 5.65
C ALA A 146 -8.64 -13.32 6.22
N ARG A 147 -7.53 -13.47 6.96
CA ARG A 147 -7.20 -14.73 7.63
C ARG A 147 -8.29 -15.17 8.61
N ALA A 148 -8.89 -14.23 9.35
CA ALA A 148 -10.01 -14.53 10.25
C ALA A 148 -11.25 -15.03 9.50
N VAL A 149 -11.55 -14.45 8.32
CA VAL A 149 -12.64 -14.92 7.44
C VAL A 149 -12.35 -16.32 6.91
N LEU A 150 -11.14 -16.56 6.41
CA LEU A 150 -10.71 -17.83 5.82
C LEU A 150 -10.55 -18.97 6.84
N GLN A 151 -10.56 -18.67 8.14
CA GLN A 151 -10.57 -19.67 9.21
C GLN A 151 -11.99 -19.98 9.71
N ASN A 152 -13.00 -19.24 9.24
CA ASN A 152 -14.38 -19.43 9.65
C ASN A 152 -15.14 -20.30 8.64
N THR A 153 -15.26 -21.59 8.93
CA THR A 153 -15.93 -22.58 8.08
C THR A 153 -17.39 -22.21 7.76
N SER A 154 -18.13 -21.62 8.71
CA SER A 154 -19.51 -21.18 8.46
C SER A 154 -19.56 -20.07 7.42
N GLN A 155 -18.68 -19.08 7.56
CA GLN A 155 -18.56 -17.99 6.59
C GLN A 155 -18.13 -18.50 5.21
N ILE A 156 -17.18 -19.43 5.13
CA ILE A 156 -16.78 -20.04 3.86
C ILE A 156 -17.94 -20.76 3.18
N ASN A 157 -18.73 -21.55 3.92
CA ASN A 157 -19.89 -22.24 3.35
C ASN A 157 -20.94 -21.24 2.84
N GLN A 158 -21.18 -20.15 3.58
CA GLN A 158 -22.06 -19.07 3.13
C GLN A 158 -21.52 -18.39 1.87
N MET A 159 -20.22 -18.11 1.81
CA MET A 159 -19.55 -17.56 0.64
C MET A 159 -19.70 -18.46 -0.59
N LEU A 160 -19.51 -19.78 -0.44
CA LEU A 160 -19.71 -20.74 -1.54
C LEU A 160 -21.16 -20.74 -2.04
N SER A 161 -22.13 -20.71 -1.11
CA SER A 161 -23.56 -20.64 -1.45
C SER A 161 -23.88 -19.38 -2.25
N ASP A 162 -23.42 -18.22 -1.78
CA ASP A 162 -23.65 -16.94 -2.46
C ASP A 162 -22.91 -16.86 -3.81
N LEU A 163 -21.68 -17.38 -3.90
CA LEU A 163 -20.89 -17.42 -5.13
C LEU A 163 -21.55 -18.25 -6.22
N ASN A 164 -22.17 -19.38 -5.87
CA ASN A 164 -22.90 -20.22 -6.82
C ASN A 164 -24.17 -19.55 -7.38
N ARG A 165 -24.62 -18.45 -6.79
CA ARG A 165 -25.76 -17.66 -7.28
C ARG A 165 -25.34 -16.51 -8.18
N VAL A 166 -24.04 -16.23 -8.30
CA VAL A 166 -23.50 -15.21 -9.19
C VAL A 166 -23.70 -15.63 -10.64
N ASP A 167 -24.19 -14.72 -11.46
CA ASP A 167 -24.34 -14.95 -12.91
C ASP A 167 -23.02 -14.69 -13.64
N PHE A 168 -22.14 -15.69 -13.58
CA PHE A 168 -20.83 -15.63 -14.22
C PHE A 168 -20.91 -15.52 -15.74
N ALA A 169 -21.97 -16.03 -16.38
CA ALA A 169 -22.16 -15.88 -17.82
C ALA A 169 -22.35 -14.41 -18.20
N ASN A 170 -23.23 -13.69 -17.50
CA ASN A 170 -23.44 -12.26 -17.71
C ASN A 170 -22.21 -11.42 -17.31
N VAL A 171 -21.53 -11.77 -16.20
CA VAL A 171 -20.27 -11.11 -15.81
C VAL A 171 -19.22 -11.26 -16.92
N GLN A 172 -19.04 -12.48 -17.44
CA GLN A 172 -18.07 -12.77 -18.49
C GLN A 172 -18.42 -12.09 -19.81
N GLU A 173 -19.69 -12.05 -20.21
CA GLU A 173 -20.15 -11.36 -21.43
C GLU A 173 -19.81 -9.86 -21.37
N GLN A 174 -20.19 -9.19 -20.27
CA GLN A 174 -19.91 -7.77 -20.09
C GLN A 174 -18.40 -7.48 -19.98
N ALA A 175 -17.67 -8.33 -19.27
CA ALA A 175 -16.22 -8.20 -19.16
C ALA A 175 -15.53 -8.39 -20.52
N SER A 176 -15.89 -9.43 -21.27
CA SER A 176 -15.33 -9.68 -22.60
C SER A 176 -15.53 -8.48 -23.54
N TRP A 177 -16.72 -7.86 -23.51
CA TRP A 177 -17.02 -6.67 -24.30
C TRP A 177 -16.11 -5.47 -23.97
N VAL A 178 -15.80 -5.26 -22.69
CA VAL A 178 -15.04 -4.09 -22.22
C VAL A 178 -13.52 -4.32 -22.21
N CYS A 179 -13.08 -5.41 -21.59
CA CYS A 179 -11.66 -5.69 -21.35
C CYS A 179 -11.03 -6.68 -22.32
N GLN A 180 -11.82 -7.34 -23.19
CA GLN A 180 -11.35 -8.44 -24.05
C GLN A 180 -10.54 -9.44 -23.22
N CYS A 181 -11.11 -9.85 -22.10
CA CYS A 181 -10.52 -10.84 -21.23
C CYS A 181 -10.61 -12.23 -21.89
N ASP A 182 -9.53 -13.01 -21.84
CA ASP A 182 -9.53 -14.35 -22.43
C ASP A 182 -10.48 -15.26 -21.65
N GLU A 183 -11.50 -15.78 -22.33
CA GLU A 183 -12.55 -16.62 -21.75
C GLU A 183 -11.99 -17.86 -21.05
N SER A 184 -10.98 -18.52 -21.63
CA SER A 184 -10.39 -19.73 -21.05
C SER A 184 -9.62 -19.43 -19.76
N VAL A 185 -9.00 -18.25 -19.69
CA VAL A 185 -8.33 -17.78 -18.46
C VAL A 185 -9.36 -17.46 -17.40
N VAL A 186 -10.41 -16.70 -17.75
CA VAL A 186 -11.47 -16.30 -16.83
C VAL A 186 -12.18 -17.52 -16.22
N GLN A 187 -12.59 -18.48 -17.04
CA GLN A 187 -13.25 -19.71 -16.59
C GLN A 187 -12.35 -20.53 -15.66
N ARG A 188 -11.04 -20.61 -15.97
CA ARG A 188 -10.08 -21.27 -15.09
C ARG A 188 -9.97 -20.56 -13.74
N LEU A 189 -9.86 -19.24 -13.72
CA LEU A 189 -9.77 -18.46 -12.48
C LEU A 189 -11.02 -18.60 -11.62
N GLU A 190 -12.21 -18.60 -12.23
CA GLU A 190 -13.47 -18.86 -11.52
C GLU A 190 -13.48 -20.25 -10.89
N GLN A 191 -13.12 -21.27 -11.66
CA GLN A 191 -13.10 -22.66 -11.20
C GLN A 191 -12.07 -22.85 -10.08
N ASP A 192 -10.86 -22.32 -10.25
CA ASP A 192 -9.80 -22.40 -9.25
C ASP A 192 -10.22 -21.68 -7.96
N PHE A 193 -10.85 -20.51 -8.06
CA PHE A 193 -11.36 -19.78 -6.91
C PHE A 193 -12.40 -20.61 -6.14
N LYS A 194 -13.38 -21.20 -6.84
CA LYS A 194 -14.40 -22.07 -6.23
C LYS A 194 -13.76 -23.27 -5.52
N VAL A 195 -12.82 -23.96 -6.17
CA VAL A 195 -12.12 -25.11 -5.61
C VAL A 195 -11.30 -24.72 -4.38
N THR A 196 -10.54 -23.63 -4.47
CA THR A 196 -9.67 -23.16 -3.38
C THR A 196 -10.50 -22.78 -2.15
N LEU A 197 -11.65 -22.12 -2.36
CA LEU A 197 -12.61 -21.78 -1.31
C LEU A 197 -13.26 -23.03 -0.71
N GLN A 198 -13.68 -24.00 -1.54
CA GLN A 198 -14.27 -25.26 -1.10
C GLN A 198 -13.31 -26.11 -0.26
N GLN A 199 -12.02 -26.08 -0.58
CA GLN A 199 -10.97 -26.75 0.18
C GLN A 199 -10.65 -26.07 1.52
N GLN A 200 -11.27 -24.92 1.82
CA GLN A 200 -10.97 -24.10 3.01
C GLN A 200 -9.48 -23.78 3.11
N SER A 201 -8.89 -23.42 1.97
CA SER A 201 -7.45 -23.18 1.87
C SER A 201 -7.00 -22.01 2.74
N SER A 202 -5.82 -22.15 3.34
CA SER A 202 -5.17 -21.10 4.11
C SER A 202 -4.83 -19.87 3.27
N LEU A 203 -4.62 -18.72 3.92
CA LEU A 203 -4.23 -17.48 3.24
C LEU A 203 -2.94 -17.66 2.41
N ASP A 204 -1.97 -18.42 2.90
CA ASP A 204 -0.71 -18.70 2.19
C ASP A 204 -0.94 -19.50 0.88
N GLN A 205 -1.91 -20.41 0.87
CA GLN A 205 -2.30 -21.15 -0.34
C GLN A 205 -3.02 -20.22 -1.35
N TRP A 206 -3.88 -19.32 -0.87
CA TRP A 206 -4.48 -18.28 -1.72
C TRP A 206 -3.42 -17.36 -2.33
N ALA A 207 -2.43 -16.93 -1.54
CA ALA A 207 -1.32 -16.13 -2.02
C ALA A 207 -0.50 -16.85 -3.11
N THR A 208 -0.24 -18.14 -2.90
CA THR A 208 0.43 -19.00 -3.90
C THR A 208 -0.39 -19.10 -5.19
N TRP A 209 -1.71 -19.22 -5.09
CA TRP A 209 -2.59 -19.21 -6.27
C TRP A 209 -2.50 -17.87 -7.01
N LEU A 210 -2.62 -16.73 -6.31
CA LEU A 210 -2.51 -15.40 -6.93
C LEU A 210 -1.14 -15.19 -7.62
N ASP A 211 -0.04 -15.61 -6.99
CA ASP A 211 1.29 -15.56 -7.62
C ASP A 211 1.37 -16.39 -8.91
N ASN A 212 0.75 -17.58 -8.91
CA ASN A 212 0.65 -18.40 -10.10
C ASN A 212 -0.17 -17.74 -11.20
N VAL A 213 -1.27 -17.04 -10.86
CA VAL A 213 -2.07 -16.28 -11.82
C VAL A 213 -1.24 -15.18 -12.48
N VAL A 214 -0.56 -14.35 -11.68
CA VAL A 214 0.34 -13.29 -12.19
C VAL A 214 1.41 -13.89 -13.09
N SER A 215 2.07 -14.95 -12.63
CA SER A 215 3.14 -15.63 -13.36
C SER A 215 2.65 -16.15 -14.71
N GLN A 216 1.49 -16.81 -14.77
CA GLN A 216 0.94 -17.35 -16.00
C GLN A 216 0.55 -16.25 -17.00
N VAL A 217 -0.10 -15.18 -16.54
CA VAL A 217 -0.56 -14.09 -17.41
C VAL A 217 0.61 -13.27 -17.95
N LEU A 218 1.67 -13.07 -17.16
CA LEU A 218 2.82 -12.27 -17.56
C LEU A 218 3.91 -13.06 -18.30
N LYS A 219 3.92 -14.40 -18.19
CA LYS A 219 4.89 -15.28 -18.87
C LYS A 219 5.08 -14.98 -20.37
N PRO A 220 4.02 -14.76 -21.19
CA PRO A 220 4.18 -14.48 -22.61
C PRO A 220 4.92 -13.17 -22.93
N HIS A 221 5.00 -12.26 -21.95
CA HIS A 221 5.61 -10.94 -22.11
C HIS A 221 7.03 -10.87 -21.53
N GLN A 222 7.54 -11.95 -20.92
CA GLN A 222 8.87 -11.96 -20.29
C GLN A 222 9.96 -11.61 -21.29
N GLY A 223 10.90 -10.75 -20.88
CA GLY A 223 11.97 -10.24 -21.73
C GLY A 223 11.53 -9.23 -22.79
N SER A 224 10.24 -8.93 -22.92
CA SER A 224 9.72 -7.91 -23.83
C SER A 224 9.71 -6.53 -23.18
N PRO A 225 10.02 -5.44 -23.93
CA PRO A 225 9.81 -4.07 -23.45
C PRO A 225 8.34 -3.76 -23.17
N SER A 226 7.40 -4.58 -23.67
CA SER A 226 5.97 -4.45 -23.37
C SER A 226 5.57 -5.01 -22.00
N PHE A 227 6.47 -5.66 -21.25
CA PHE A 227 6.16 -6.31 -19.98
C PHE A 227 5.47 -5.38 -18.97
N PRO A 228 5.97 -4.16 -18.68
CA PRO A 228 5.30 -3.26 -17.73
C PRO A 228 3.91 -2.84 -18.20
N LYS A 229 3.74 -2.63 -19.52
CA LYS A 229 2.44 -2.30 -20.11
C LYS A 229 1.44 -3.44 -19.96
N ALA A 230 1.87 -4.68 -20.22
CA ALA A 230 1.05 -5.88 -20.06
C ALA A 230 0.65 -6.08 -18.59
N ALA A 231 1.57 -5.84 -17.65
CA ALA A 231 1.30 -5.97 -16.22
C ALA A 231 0.26 -4.96 -15.72
N ARG A 232 0.34 -3.69 -16.16
CA ARG A 232 -0.69 -2.68 -15.89
C ARG A 232 -2.05 -3.04 -16.49
N GLN A 233 -2.05 -3.52 -17.74
CA GLN A 233 -3.28 -3.99 -18.37
C GLN A 233 -3.90 -5.15 -17.60
N PHE A 234 -3.09 -6.09 -17.11
CA PHE A 234 -3.59 -7.18 -16.27
C PHE A 234 -4.27 -6.65 -15.00
N LEU A 235 -3.67 -5.71 -14.26
CA LEU A 235 -4.28 -5.11 -13.07
C LEU A 235 -5.62 -4.40 -13.38
N LEU A 236 -5.70 -3.70 -14.51
CA LEU A 236 -6.96 -3.07 -14.96
C LEU A 236 -8.04 -4.13 -15.25
N LYS A 237 -7.69 -5.19 -15.99
CA LYS A 237 -8.61 -6.29 -16.30
C LYS A 237 -9.06 -7.01 -15.03
N TRP A 238 -8.12 -7.30 -14.12
CA TRP A 238 -8.38 -7.89 -12.81
C TRP A 238 -9.39 -7.06 -12.03
N SER A 239 -9.11 -5.76 -11.89
CA SER A 239 -9.93 -4.85 -11.10
C SER A 239 -11.33 -4.68 -11.68
N PHE A 240 -11.43 -4.54 -13.00
CA PHE A 240 -12.71 -4.45 -13.68
C PHE A 240 -13.56 -5.72 -13.49
N TYR A 241 -13.00 -6.89 -13.80
CA TYR A 241 -13.74 -8.16 -13.75
C TYR A 241 -14.27 -8.45 -12.34
N SER A 242 -13.41 -8.36 -11.34
CA SER A 242 -13.78 -8.64 -9.95
C SER A 242 -14.74 -7.60 -9.38
N SER A 243 -14.70 -6.34 -9.84
CA SER A 243 -15.73 -5.34 -9.50
C SER A 243 -17.12 -5.72 -10.04
N MET A 244 -17.20 -6.39 -11.18
CA MET A 244 -18.47 -6.92 -11.71
C MET A 244 -19.02 -8.04 -10.83
N VAL A 245 -18.16 -8.93 -10.33
CA VAL A 245 -18.53 -10.00 -9.38
C VAL A 245 -19.06 -9.39 -8.08
N ILE A 246 -18.35 -8.40 -7.51
CA ILE A 246 -18.80 -7.70 -6.30
C ILE A 246 -20.14 -7.00 -6.53
N ARG A 247 -20.33 -6.33 -7.68
CA ARG A 247 -21.59 -5.68 -8.04
C ARG A 247 -22.76 -6.67 -8.07
N ASP A 248 -22.57 -7.84 -8.68
CA ASP A 248 -23.62 -8.88 -8.74
C ASP A 248 -23.97 -9.38 -7.33
N LEU A 249 -22.97 -9.63 -6.47
CA LEU A 249 -23.18 -9.97 -5.05
C LEU A 249 -23.95 -8.88 -4.29
N THR A 250 -23.66 -7.60 -4.55
CA THR A 250 -24.40 -6.46 -3.96
C THR A 250 -25.86 -6.47 -4.41
N LEU A 251 -26.12 -6.63 -5.71
CA LEU A 251 -27.48 -6.62 -6.26
C LEU A 251 -28.35 -7.77 -5.74
N ARG A 252 -27.71 -8.88 -5.35
CA ARG A 252 -28.39 -10.04 -4.74
C ARG A 252 -28.52 -9.94 -3.23
N SER A 253 -27.98 -8.89 -2.61
CA SER A 253 -27.91 -8.73 -1.15
C SER A 253 -27.29 -9.97 -0.48
N ALA A 254 -26.17 -10.45 -1.03
CA ALA A 254 -25.49 -11.65 -0.52
C ALA A 254 -25.13 -11.50 0.96
N ALA A 255 -25.46 -12.51 1.78
CA ALA A 255 -25.19 -12.46 3.22
C ALA A 255 -23.68 -12.43 3.53
N SER A 256 -22.87 -13.03 2.66
CA SER A 256 -21.41 -13.01 2.74
C SER A 256 -20.74 -11.82 2.03
N PHE A 257 -21.50 -10.80 1.62
CA PHE A 257 -20.96 -9.65 0.88
C PHE A 257 -19.73 -9.01 1.55
N GLY A 258 -19.78 -8.79 2.86
CA GLY A 258 -18.67 -8.19 3.61
C GLY A 258 -17.38 -9.01 3.51
N SER A 259 -17.48 -10.35 3.57
CA SER A 259 -16.36 -11.27 3.41
C SER A 259 -15.76 -11.20 2.01
N PHE A 260 -16.61 -11.20 0.97
CA PHE A 260 -16.15 -11.05 -0.41
C PHE A 260 -15.50 -9.69 -0.66
N HIS A 261 -16.06 -8.62 -0.10
CA HIS A 261 -15.49 -7.28 -0.22
C HIS A 261 -14.12 -7.18 0.45
N LEU A 262 -13.95 -7.77 1.63
CA LEU A 262 -12.66 -7.84 2.30
C LEU A 262 -11.62 -8.63 1.50
N ILE A 263 -11.98 -9.82 1.00
CA ILE A 263 -11.09 -10.62 0.14
C ILE A 263 -10.74 -9.86 -1.15
N ARG A 264 -11.71 -9.15 -1.74
CA ARG A 264 -11.49 -8.31 -2.91
C ARG A 264 -10.44 -7.23 -2.65
N LEU A 265 -10.57 -6.48 -1.55
CA LEU A 265 -9.61 -5.44 -1.15
C LEU A 265 -8.21 -6.03 -0.95
N LEU A 266 -8.11 -7.14 -0.23
CA LEU A 266 -6.84 -7.86 -0.06
C LEU A 266 -6.23 -8.25 -1.42
N TYR A 267 -7.01 -8.85 -2.31
CA TYR A 267 -6.48 -9.34 -3.57
C TYR A 267 -6.06 -8.24 -4.52
N ASP A 268 -6.74 -7.10 -4.53
CA ASP A 268 -6.27 -5.92 -5.27
C ASP A 268 -4.88 -5.50 -4.81
N GLU A 269 -4.71 -5.28 -3.52
CA GLU A 269 -3.44 -4.84 -2.94
C GLU A 269 -2.35 -5.90 -3.12
N TYR A 270 -2.67 -7.18 -2.98
CA TYR A 270 -1.71 -8.27 -3.16
C TYR A 270 -1.34 -8.51 -4.63
N MET A 271 -2.30 -8.44 -5.56
CA MET A 271 -2.02 -8.50 -7.00
C MET A 271 -1.14 -7.34 -7.43
N PHE A 272 -1.44 -6.14 -6.92
CA PHE A 272 -0.61 -4.97 -7.15
C PHE A 272 0.82 -5.20 -6.62
N TYR A 273 0.96 -5.66 -5.37
CA TYR A 273 2.25 -6.03 -4.76
C TYR A 273 3.02 -7.03 -5.63
N LEU A 274 2.39 -8.11 -6.09
CA LEU A 274 3.04 -9.12 -6.94
C LEU A 274 3.49 -8.51 -8.27
N VAL A 275 2.61 -7.79 -8.95
CA VAL A 275 2.91 -7.17 -10.25
C VAL A 275 4.03 -6.14 -10.12
N GLU A 276 4.03 -5.31 -9.08
CA GLU A 276 5.10 -4.36 -8.76
C GLU A 276 6.47 -5.06 -8.69
N HIS A 277 6.57 -6.18 -7.96
CA HIS A 277 7.80 -6.97 -7.86
C HIS A 277 8.20 -7.62 -9.18
N ARG A 278 7.24 -8.12 -9.96
CA ARG A 278 7.52 -8.73 -11.27
C ARG A 278 8.05 -7.70 -12.25
N VAL A 279 7.50 -6.48 -12.24
CA VAL A 279 7.97 -5.38 -13.08
C VAL A 279 9.38 -4.96 -12.67
N ALA A 280 9.63 -4.77 -11.37
CA ALA A 280 10.95 -4.45 -10.84
C ALA A 280 12.02 -5.46 -11.27
N GLN A 281 11.72 -6.76 -11.15
CA GLN A 281 12.61 -7.83 -11.63
C GLN A 281 12.85 -7.75 -13.15
N ALA A 282 11.81 -7.47 -13.94
CA ALA A 282 11.92 -7.41 -15.39
C ALA A 282 12.69 -6.18 -15.89
N THR A 283 12.65 -5.06 -15.16
CA THR A 283 13.36 -3.81 -15.51
C THR A 283 14.73 -3.69 -14.85
N GLY A 284 15.06 -4.54 -13.88
CA GLY A 284 16.30 -4.44 -13.10
C GLY A 284 16.30 -3.26 -12.12
N GLU A 285 15.10 -2.81 -11.73
CA GLU A 285 14.90 -1.70 -10.80
C GLU A 285 14.39 -2.22 -9.44
N THR A 286 14.37 -1.36 -8.42
CA THR A 286 13.72 -1.72 -7.15
C THR A 286 12.20 -1.55 -7.24
N PRO A 287 11.40 -2.32 -6.47
CA PRO A 287 9.96 -2.10 -6.35
C PRO A 287 9.57 -0.63 -6.06
N ILE A 288 10.30 0.05 -5.16
CA ILE A 288 10.09 1.49 -4.89
C ILE A 288 10.34 2.34 -6.13
N ALA A 289 11.41 2.10 -6.88
CA ALA A 289 11.77 2.89 -8.06
C ALA A 289 10.71 2.78 -9.16
N VAL A 290 10.23 1.56 -9.40
CA VAL A 290 9.14 1.28 -10.35
C VAL A 290 7.89 2.07 -10.01
N MET A 291 7.57 2.23 -8.72
CA MET A 291 6.39 2.96 -8.25
C MET A 291 6.52 4.48 -8.30
N GLY A 292 7.74 5.01 -8.12
CA GLY A 292 8.00 6.45 -8.20
C GLY A 292 7.62 7.04 -9.57
N GLU A 293 7.88 6.28 -10.65
CA GLU A 293 7.48 6.67 -12.01
C GLU A 293 5.96 6.61 -12.25
N PHE A 294 5.23 5.81 -11.47
CA PHE A 294 3.78 5.65 -11.58
C PHE A 294 2.98 6.64 -10.71
N SER A 295 3.58 7.19 -9.64
CA SER A 295 2.93 8.18 -8.78
C SER A 295 2.63 9.49 -9.52
N ASP A 296 3.43 9.85 -10.53
CA ASP A 296 3.17 10.98 -11.44
C ASP A 296 1.87 10.77 -12.26
N LEU A 297 1.40 9.53 -12.44
CA LEU A 297 0.09 9.22 -13.02
C LEU A 297 -1.02 9.06 -11.97
N SER A 298 -0.69 8.63 -10.74
CA SER A 298 -1.65 8.42 -9.66
C SER A 298 -2.27 9.71 -9.11
N SER A 299 -1.71 10.89 -9.44
CA SER A 299 -2.35 12.18 -9.12
C SER A 299 -3.68 12.40 -9.85
N MET A 300 -4.10 11.48 -10.73
CA MET A 300 -5.37 11.52 -11.46
C MET A 300 -6.47 10.60 -10.91
N MET A 301 -6.22 9.80 -9.87
CA MET A 301 -7.26 9.00 -9.19
C MET A 301 -7.66 9.65 -7.85
N PRO A 302 -8.96 9.74 -7.49
CA PRO A 302 -9.37 10.23 -6.19
C PRO A 302 -8.89 9.26 -5.10
N SER A 303 -8.18 9.79 -4.11
CA SER A 303 -7.77 9.10 -2.88
C SER A 303 -9.00 8.68 -2.06
N LEU A 304 -9.56 7.51 -2.35
CA LEU A 304 -10.72 6.96 -1.63
C LEU A 304 -10.36 6.32 -0.28
N MET A 305 -9.14 6.52 0.25
CA MET A 305 -8.72 5.90 1.52
C MET A 305 -8.12 6.86 2.55
N GLU A 306 -8.11 8.19 2.32
CA GLU A 306 -7.53 9.14 3.30
C GLU A 306 -8.54 9.77 4.27
N LYS A 307 -9.82 9.41 4.19
CA LYS A 307 -10.81 9.72 5.21
C LYS A 307 -11.48 8.44 5.66
N ASP A 308 -10.95 7.86 6.72
CA ASP A 308 -11.73 7.33 7.85
C ASP A 308 -10.81 6.48 8.74
N ALA A 309 -10.08 7.17 9.61
CA ALA A 309 -9.41 6.54 10.75
C ALA A 309 -10.42 5.92 11.76
N SER A 310 -11.73 6.07 11.53
CA SER A 310 -12.80 5.44 12.30
C SER A 310 -13.22 4.05 11.80
N PHE A 311 -12.94 3.69 10.53
CA PHE A 311 -13.38 2.40 9.98
C PHE A 311 -12.56 1.21 10.51
N SER A 312 -11.37 1.47 11.04
CA SER A 312 -10.49 0.44 11.62
C SER A 312 -10.99 -0.09 12.97
N ASP A 313 -11.72 0.72 13.75
CA ASP A 313 -12.18 0.31 15.09
C ASP A 313 -13.42 -0.59 15.01
N ASP A 314 -14.32 -0.34 14.06
CA ASP A 314 -15.58 -1.11 13.94
C ASP A 314 -15.38 -2.57 13.50
N LEU A 315 -14.27 -2.88 12.80
CA LEU A 315 -14.00 -4.26 12.35
C LEU A 315 -13.55 -5.17 13.50
N SER A 316 -13.10 -4.60 14.62
CA SER A 316 -12.68 -5.36 15.81
C SER A 316 -13.87 -5.93 16.61
N ASN A 317 -15.07 -5.41 16.39
CA ASN A 317 -16.25 -5.67 17.23
C ASN A 317 -17.23 -6.70 16.63
N LEU A 318 -16.98 -7.20 15.41
CA LEU A 318 -17.86 -8.18 14.74
C LEU A 318 -17.64 -9.65 15.18
N GLY A 319 -16.75 -9.89 16.16
CA GLY A 319 -16.36 -11.22 16.62
C GLY A 319 -16.90 -11.67 17.97
N SER A 320 -17.66 -10.84 18.68
CA SER A 320 -18.19 -11.19 20.01
C SER A 320 -19.55 -10.55 20.19
N GLU A 321 -20.62 -11.35 20.19
CA GLU A 321 -21.57 -11.48 21.30
C GLU A 321 -22.71 -12.40 20.87
N ALA A 322 -22.69 -13.61 21.42
CA ALA A 322 -23.88 -14.44 21.54
C ALA A 322 -24.57 -14.09 22.86
N ASP A 323 -25.84 -13.72 22.75
CA ASP A 323 -26.91 -13.85 23.75
C ASP A 323 -26.89 -12.92 24.99
N THR A 324 -27.79 -11.93 25.04
CA THR A 324 -29.00 -11.97 25.90
C THR A 324 -29.79 -10.64 25.88
N SER A 325 -31.05 -10.72 25.47
CA SER A 325 -32.21 -9.91 25.93
C SER A 325 -32.16 -8.37 25.92
N ARG A 326 -32.93 -7.72 25.02
CA ARG A 326 -33.82 -6.57 25.30
C ARG A 326 -34.72 -6.22 24.10
N GLY A 327 -35.99 -5.89 24.38
CA GLY A 327 -37.10 -5.77 23.42
C GLY A 327 -37.10 -4.55 22.48
N PRO A 328 -38.15 -4.41 21.64
CA PRO A 328 -38.10 -3.52 20.47
C PRO A 328 -38.47 -2.08 20.83
N ALA A 329 -37.64 -1.14 20.40
CA ALA A 329 -37.97 0.29 20.36
C ALA A 329 -37.78 0.80 18.92
N GLU A 330 -38.86 1.28 18.32
CA GLU A 330 -38.93 1.85 16.97
C GLU A 330 -38.11 3.15 16.83
N PRO A 331 -37.58 3.47 15.63
CA PRO A 331 -36.86 4.71 15.41
C PRO A 331 -37.78 5.89 15.06
N ALA A 332 -37.46 7.06 15.61
CA ALA A 332 -38.21 8.31 15.46
C ALA A 332 -37.98 9.00 14.10
N VAL A 333 -39.07 9.26 13.38
CA VAL A 333 -39.09 10.05 12.13
C VAL A 333 -39.21 11.54 12.46
N LYS A 334 -38.26 12.35 11.95
CA LYS A 334 -38.30 13.82 12.01
C LYS A 334 -39.47 14.35 11.17
N ARG A 335 -40.36 15.12 11.80
CA ARG A 335 -41.53 15.76 11.18
C ARG A 335 -41.20 17.23 10.88
N GLU A 336 -41.21 17.62 9.61
CA GLU A 336 -41.10 19.03 9.19
C GLU A 336 -42.41 19.77 9.48
N ARG A 337 -42.28 20.99 10.01
CA ARG A 337 -43.37 21.84 10.48
C ARG A 337 -43.71 22.85 9.37
N ILE A 338 -44.89 22.73 8.76
CA ILE A 338 -45.46 23.78 7.91
C ILE A 338 -46.38 24.63 8.81
N GLU A 339 -46.06 25.92 8.92
CA GLU A 339 -46.89 26.92 9.59
C GLU A 339 -48.04 27.35 8.66
N MET A 340 -49.28 27.29 9.14
CA MET A 340 -50.40 28.03 8.57
C MET A 340 -51.02 28.93 9.63
N SER A 341 -51.10 30.20 9.28
CA SER A 341 -51.70 31.32 9.98
C SER A 341 -53.22 31.19 10.19
N HIS A 342 -53.63 31.32 11.45
CA HIS A 342 -54.97 31.74 11.90
C HIS A 342 -55.11 33.29 11.77
N PRO A 343 -56.29 33.97 11.97
CA PRO A 343 -57.41 33.53 12.83
C PRO A 343 -58.86 33.95 12.46
N LEU A 344 -59.78 33.35 13.23
CA LEU A 344 -61.04 33.86 13.82
C LEU A 344 -62.32 34.01 12.96
N GLN A 345 -63.31 33.24 13.41
CA GLN A 345 -64.74 33.50 13.28
C GLN A 345 -65.21 34.35 14.47
N GLU A 346 -65.93 35.42 14.14
CA GLU A 346 -66.83 36.27 14.94
C GLU A 346 -66.89 36.10 16.47
N MET A 347 -66.40 37.11 17.20
CA MET A 347 -67.20 38.02 18.05
C MET A 347 -66.34 39.14 18.63
#